data_AF-A0A2V4W2F5-F1
#
_entry.id   AF-A0A2V4W2F5-F1
#
_cell.length_a   1.000
_cell.length_b   1.000
_cell.length_c   1.000
_cell.angle_alpha   90.00
_cell.angle_beta   90.00
_cell.angle_gamma   90.00
#
_symmetry.space_group_name_H-M   'P 1'
#
loop_
_entity.id
_entity.type
_entity.pdbx_description
1 polymer ?
#
loop_
_entity_poly.entity_id
_entity_poly.type
_entity_poly.pdbx_seq_one_letter_code
_entity_poly.pdbx_strand_id
1 'polypeptide(L)'
;MKLAREDIRTRKANLAEARKRKNAEIKRLRTMLNAANAVKKQIQTAQKQVSLTRERYSNGLRSFKQSLKKDSPARTLTAVNSLAAAAEKWASARQSIYTLEQRISAIYVKVGQEVNTRPK
;
A
#
# COMPACT_ATOMS: atom_id res chain seq x y z
N MET A 1 -4.88 -38.74 -46.91
CA MET A 1 -3.86 -38.76 -45.83
C MET A 1 -3.13 -37.42 -45.61
N LYS A 2 -2.96 -36.53 -46.61
CA LYS A 2 -2.24 -35.24 -46.43
C LYS A 2 -3.05 -34.20 -45.62
N LEU A 3 -4.35 -34.03 -45.87
CA LEU A 3 -5.22 -33.08 -45.15
C LEU A 3 -5.22 -33.29 -43.63
N ALA A 4 -5.33 -34.53 -43.16
CA ALA A 4 -5.38 -34.82 -41.73
C ALA A 4 -4.09 -34.41 -40.98
N ARG A 5 -2.93 -34.43 -41.66
CA ARG A 5 -1.65 -34.01 -41.08
C ARG A 5 -1.55 -32.50 -40.97
N GLU A 6 -2.05 -31.76 -41.96
CA GLU A 6 -2.15 -30.30 -41.92
C GLU A 6 -3.12 -29.85 -40.82
N ASP A 7 -4.26 -30.51 -40.69
CA ASP A 7 -5.26 -30.19 -39.68
C ASP A 7 -4.72 -30.38 -38.25
N ILE A 8 -3.96 -31.46 -38.01
CA ILE A 8 -3.23 -31.69 -36.75
C ILE A 8 -2.19 -30.59 -36.50
N ARG A 9 -1.46 -30.15 -37.54
CA ARG A 9 -0.44 -29.10 -37.43
C ARG A 9 -1.07 -27.75 -37.05
N THR A 10 -2.18 -27.40 -37.69
CA THR A 10 -2.95 -26.19 -37.39
C THR A 10 -3.52 -26.23 -35.98
N ARG A 11 -4.10 -27.36 -35.54
CA ARG A 11 -4.61 -27.51 -34.16
C ARG A 11 -3.49 -27.41 -33.11
N LYS A 12 -2.31 -27.98 -33.39
CA LYS A 12 -1.13 -27.84 -32.50
C LYS A 12 -0.64 -26.40 -32.41
N ALA A 13 -0.59 -25.67 -33.54
CA ALA A 13 -0.23 -24.26 -33.55
C ALA A 13 -1.25 -23.41 -32.78
N ASN A 14 -2.54 -23.63 -33.00
CA ASN A 14 -3.62 -22.94 -32.27
C ASN A 14 -3.55 -23.20 -30.76
N LEU A 15 -3.26 -24.43 -30.35
CA LEU A 15 -3.08 -24.78 -28.94
C LEU A 15 -1.86 -24.07 -28.33
N ALA A 16 -0.73 -24.02 -29.05
CA ALA A 16 0.47 -23.34 -28.60
C ALA A 16 0.24 -21.83 -28.42
N GLU A 17 -0.43 -21.19 -29.38
CA GLU A 17 -0.80 -19.78 -29.29
C GLU A 17 -1.81 -19.52 -28.15
N ALA A 18 -2.80 -20.38 -27.96
CA ALA A 18 -3.73 -20.28 -26.83
C ALA A 18 -2.99 -20.37 -25.48
N ARG A 19 -2.01 -21.28 -25.35
CA ARG A 19 -1.16 -21.39 -24.15
C ARG A 19 -0.30 -20.15 -23.94
N LYS A 20 0.27 -19.59 -25.01
CA LYS A 20 1.10 -18.37 -24.96
C LYS A 20 0.28 -17.18 -24.48
N ARG A 21 -0.93 -16.98 -25.03
CA ARG A 21 -1.88 -15.95 -24.59
C ARG A 21 -2.24 -16.10 -23.11
N LYS A 22 -2.58 -17.33 -22.68
CA LYS A 22 -2.87 -17.63 -21.26
C LYS A 22 -1.69 -17.28 -20.35
N ASN A 23 -0.46 -17.66 -20.72
CA ASN A 23 0.73 -17.41 -19.90
C ASN A 23 1.09 -15.93 -19.82
N ALA A 24 0.95 -15.19 -20.93
CA ALA A 24 1.15 -13.74 -20.96
C ALA A 24 0.17 -13.03 -20.01
N GLU A 25 -1.09 -13.48 -19.99
CA GLU A 25 -2.12 -12.89 -19.13
C GLU A 25 -1.88 -13.20 -17.65
N ILE A 26 -1.53 -14.45 -17.31
CA ILE A 26 -1.12 -14.80 -15.94
C ILE A 26 0.05 -13.92 -15.48
N LYS A 27 1.02 -13.65 -16.37
CA LYS A 27 2.15 -12.78 -16.06
C LYS A 27 1.68 -11.32 -15.83
N ARG A 28 0.75 -10.82 -16.64
CA ARG A 28 0.13 -9.48 -16.47
C ARG A 28 -0.57 -9.36 -15.12
N LEU A 29 -1.47 -10.29 -14.78
CA LEU A 29 -2.19 -10.29 -13.50
C LEU A 29 -1.24 -10.41 -12.29
N ARG A 30 -0.21 -11.26 -12.38
CA ARG A 30 0.83 -11.34 -11.33
C ARG A 30 1.58 -10.03 -11.16
N THR A 31 1.86 -9.33 -12.25
CA THR A 31 2.55 -8.03 -12.22
C THR A 31 1.68 -6.97 -11.54
N MET A 32 0.38 -6.95 -11.86
CA MET A 32 -0.58 -6.06 -11.20
C MET A 32 -0.71 -6.37 -9.71
N LEU A 33 -0.77 -7.65 -9.32
CA LEU A 33 -0.83 -8.05 -7.91
C LEU A 33 0.47 -7.70 -7.16
N ASN A 34 1.63 -7.81 -7.82
CA ASN A 34 2.90 -7.43 -7.22
C ASN A 34 2.99 -5.94 -6.88
N ALA A 35 2.22 -5.07 -7.55
CA ALA A 35 2.10 -3.67 -7.15
C ALA A 35 1.55 -3.54 -5.72
N ALA A 36 0.63 -4.41 -5.29
CA ALA A 36 0.12 -4.42 -3.92
C ALA A 36 1.21 -4.77 -2.89
N ASN A 37 2.16 -5.65 -3.24
CA ASN A 37 3.30 -5.97 -2.37
C ASN A 37 4.21 -4.77 -2.12
N ALA A 38 4.40 -3.91 -3.11
CA ALA A 38 5.16 -2.67 -2.96
C ALA A 38 4.46 -1.71 -1.98
N VAL A 39 3.13 -1.55 -2.11
CA VAL A 39 2.34 -0.70 -1.20
C VAL A 39 2.33 -1.30 0.22
N LYS A 40 2.27 -2.63 0.37
CA LYS A 40 2.39 -3.29 1.68
C LYS A 40 3.71 -2.95 2.40
N LYS A 41 4.83 -2.91 1.67
CA LYS A 41 6.12 -2.46 2.24
C LYS A 41 6.07 -0.99 2.66
N GLN A 42 5.40 -0.12 1.87
CA GLN A 42 5.20 1.28 2.25
C GLN A 42 4.38 1.41 3.54
N ILE A 43 3.34 0.59 3.72
CA ILE A 43 2.55 0.55 4.97
C ILE A 43 3.41 0.17 6.16
N GLN A 44 4.27 -0.84 6.04
CA GLN A 44 5.18 -1.23 7.12
C GLN A 44 6.12 -0.09 7.53
N THR A 45 6.66 0.64 6.55
CA THR A 45 7.48 1.83 6.82
C THR A 45 6.66 2.95 7.47
N ALA A 46 5.44 3.21 6.99
CA ALA A 46 4.55 4.21 7.55
C ALA A 46 4.13 3.86 8.99
N GLN A 47 3.92 2.58 9.31
CA GLN A 47 3.66 2.11 10.69
C GLN A 47 4.83 2.40 11.63
N LYS A 48 6.07 2.18 11.18
CA LYS A 48 7.27 2.58 11.95
C LYS A 48 7.28 4.09 12.20
N GLN A 49 6.96 4.88 11.18
CA GLN A 49 6.87 6.34 11.31
C GLN A 49 5.77 6.79 12.29
N VAL A 50 4.62 6.11 12.29
CA VAL A 50 3.55 6.35 13.29
C VAL A 50 4.03 6.04 14.69
N SER A 51 4.78 4.94 14.88
CA SER A 51 5.35 4.61 16.20
C SER A 51 6.31 5.70 16.69
N LEU A 52 7.22 6.16 15.83
CA LEU A 52 8.18 7.22 16.16
C LEU A 52 7.49 8.55 16.48
N THR A 53 6.49 8.95 15.68
CA THR A 53 5.74 10.19 15.92
C THR A 53 4.88 10.12 17.17
N ARG A 54 4.30 8.95 17.48
CA ARG A 54 3.60 8.70 18.74
C ARG A 54 4.53 8.84 19.95
N GLU A 55 5.75 8.30 19.86
CA GLU A 55 6.74 8.42 20.93
C GLU A 55 7.13 9.88 21.17
N ARG A 56 7.38 10.64 20.09
CA ARG A 56 7.65 12.08 20.16
C ARG A 56 6.49 12.86 20.80
N TYR A 57 5.25 12.53 20.45
CA TYR A 57 4.07 13.11 21.09
C TYR A 57 4.02 12.79 22.58
N SER A 58 4.24 11.54 22.98
CA SER A 58 4.28 11.12 24.39
C SER A 58 5.37 11.85 25.19
N ASN A 59 6.55 12.02 24.59
CA ASN A 59 7.65 12.77 25.20
C ASN A 59 7.31 14.26 25.33
N GLY A 60 6.75 14.86 24.28
CA GLY A 60 6.26 16.24 24.32
C GLY A 60 5.20 16.45 25.41
N LEU A 61 4.29 15.49 25.59
CA LEU A 61 3.26 15.54 26.63
C LEU A 61 3.88 15.47 28.02
N ARG A 62 4.90 14.65 28.22
CA ARG A 62 5.64 14.58 29.49
C ARG A 62 6.34 15.91 29.79
N SER A 63 7.02 16.50 28.80
CA SER A 63 7.68 17.80 28.94
C SER A 63 6.69 18.92 29.26
N PHE A 64 5.54 18.93 28.58
CA PHE A 64 4.46 19.88 28.88
C PHE A 64 3.96 19.74 30.32
N LYS A 65 3.64 18.52 30.77
CA LYS A 65 3.24 18.26 32.16
C LYS A 65 4.29 18.71 33.17
N GLN A 66 5.58 18.56 32.86
CA GLN A 66 6.65 19.04 33.73
C GLN A 66 6.76 20.57 33.73
N SER A 67 6.55 21.23 32.59
CA SER A 67 6.59 22.70 32.51
C SER A 67 5.48 23.35 33.34
N LEU A 68 4.29 22.75 33.38
CA LEU A 68 3.17 23.18 34.23
C LEU A 68 3.54 23.15 35.72
N LYS A 69 4.29 22.15 36.17
CA LYS A 69 4.72 22.03 37.59
C LYS A 69 5.76 23.07 38.01
N LYS A 70 6.43 23.71 37.06
CA LYS A 70 7.52 24.67 37.32
C LYS A 70 7.07 26.13 37.28
N ASP A 71 5.75 26.40 37.16
CA ASP A 71 5.14 27.73 37.07
C ASP A 71 5.90 28.71 36.18
N SER A 72 6.32 28.23 35.00
CA SER A 72 7.05 29.04 34.02
C SER A 72 6.21 29.19 32.76
N PRO A 73 5.40 30.26 32.63
CA PRO A 73 4.47 30.45 31.51
C PRO A 73 5.15 30.37 30.14
N ALA A 74 6.35 30.97 29.99
CA ALA A 74 7.11 30.94 28.75
C ALA A 74 7.54 29.51 28.34
N ARG A 75 7.96 28.70 29.31
CA ARG A 75 8.32 27.29 29.05
C ARG A 75 7.09 26.45 28.74
N THR A 76 5.98 26.70 29.43
CA THR A 76 4.70 26.04 29.18
C THR A 76 4.21 26.32 27.77
N LEU A 77 4.23 27.58 27.32
CA LEU A 77 3.86 27.97 25.96
C LEU A 77 4.72 27.26 24.91
N THR A 78 6.04 27.23 25.13
CA THR A 78 6.98 26.54 24.24
C THR A 78 6.69 25.03 24.16
N ALA A 79 6.38 24.41 25.31
CA ALA A 79 6.06 22.99 25.39
C ALA A 79 4.71 22.66 24.72
N VAL A 80 3.71 23.55 24.82
CA VAL A 80 2.42 23.42 24.12
C VAL A 80 2.62 23.48 22.61
N ASN A 81 3.35 24.47 22.11
CA ASN A 81 3.62 24.59 20.67
C ASN A 81 4.34 23.35 20.11
N SER A 82 5.31 22.83 20.88
CA SER A 82 6.02 21.61 20.52
C SER A 82 5.10 20.37 20.53
N LEU A 83 4.19 20.29 21.51
CA LEU A 83 3.21 19.21 21.61
C LEU A 83 2.20 19.24 20.46
N ALA A 84 1.70 20.43 20.10
CA ALA A 84 0.79 20.62 18.98
C ALA A 84 1.44 20.17 17.66
N ALA A 85 2.67 20.61 17.39
CA ALA A 85 3.43 20.18 16.20
C ALA A 85 3.68 18.66 16.17
N ALA A 86 3.92 18.04 17.34
CA ALA A 86 4.06 16.59 17.43
C ALA A 86 2.73 15.85 17.17
N ALA A 87 1.60 16.41 17.63
CA ALA A 87 0.27 15.87 17.40
C ALA A 87 -0.12 15.93 15.92
N GLU A 88 0.12 17.06 15.25
CA GLU A 88 -0.13 17.22 13.80
C GLU A 88 0.67 16.21 12.98
N LYS A 89 1.96 16.03 13.31
CA LYS A 89 2.82 15.03 12.65
C LYS A 89 2.33 13.61 12.86
N TRP A 90 1.85 13.29 14.07
CA TRP A 90 1.30 11.97 14.37
C TRP A 90 -0.01 11.70 13.63
N ALA A 91 -0.91 12.69 13.59
CA ALA A 91 -2.16 12.61 12.84
C ALA A 91 -1.90 12.44 11.33
N SER A 92 -0.98 13.24 10.77
CA SER A 92 -0.59 13.16 9.36
C SER A 92 0.02 11.79 9.01
N ALA A 93 0.87 11.25 9.89
CA ALA A 93 1.44 9.92 9.71
C ALA A 93 0.36 8.83 9.71
N ARG A 94 -0.66 8.93 10.56
CA ARG A 94 -1.81 8.00 10.55
C ARG A 94 -2.63 8.12 9.26
N GLN A 95 -2.89 9.34 8.79
CA GLN A 95 -3.61 9.56 7.54
C GLN A 95 -2.88 8.98 6.32
N SER A 96 -1.55 8.98 6.34
CA SER A 96 -0.75 8.37 5.28
C SER A 96 -0.97 6.85 5.18
N ILE A 97 -1.12 6.15 6.32
CA ILE A 97 -1.42 4.71 6.34
C ILE A 97 -2.79 4.46 5.70
N TYR A 98 -3.81 5.23 6.11
CA TYR A 98 -5.15 5.09 5.54
C TYR A 98 -5.15 5.26 4.02
N THR A 99 -4.43 6.27 3.51
CA THR A 99 -4.29 6.48 2.06
C THR A 99 -3.64 5.29 1.35
N LEU A 100 -2.62 4.67 1.96
CA LEU A 100 -1.96 3.48 1.42
C LEU A 100 -2.88 2.24 1.44
N GLU A 101 -3.69 2.08 2.48
CA GLU A 101 -4.69 1.01 2.57
C GLU A 101 -5.76 1.15 1.47
N GLN A 102 -6.25 2.36 1.21
CA GLN A 102 -7.17 2.64 0.10
C GLN A 102 -6.54 2.30 -1.25
N ARG A 103 -5.25 2.60 -1.45
CA ARG A 103 -4.51 2.21 -2.66
C ARG A 103 -4.44 0.69 -2.84
N ILE A 104 -4.19 -0.07 -1.77
CA ILE A 104 -4.19 -1.55 -1.83
C ILE A 104 -5.57 -2.06 -2.22
N SER A 105 -6.63 -1.53 -1.60
CA SER A 105 -8.01 -1.90 -1.92
C SER A 105 -8.32 -1.66 -3.40
N ALA A 106 -7.95 -0.49 -3.93
CA ALA A 106 -8.12 -0.16 -5.35
C ALA A 106 -7.37 -1.12 -6.29
N ILE A 107 -6.15 -1.56 -5.93
CA ILE A 107 -5.41 -2.57 -6.72
C ILE A 107 -6.18 -3.89 -6.74
N TYR A 108 -6.69 -4.36 -5.59
CA TYR A 108 -7.45 -5.60 -5.53
C TYR A 108 -8.75 -5.54 -6.33
N VAL A 109 -9.49 -4.42 -6.25
CA VAL A 109 -10.70 -4.22 -7.05
C VAL A 109 -10.40 -4.26 -8.54
N LYS A 110 -9.34 -3.57 -8.99
CA LYS A 110 -8.93 -3.56 -10.40
C LYS A 110 -8.51 -4.95 -10.89
N VAL A 111 -7.74 -5.70 -10.09
CA VAL A 111 -7.36 -7.08 -10.44
C VAL A 111 -8.61 -7.97 -10.50
N GLY A 112 -9.55 -7.83 -9.58
CA GLY A 112 -10.82 -8.57 -9.60
C GLY A 112 -11.67 -8.26 -10.84
N GLN A 113 -11.73 -7.00 -11.26
CA GLN A 113 -12.41 -6.59 -12.50
C GLN A 113 -11.78 -7.25 -13.73
N GLU A 114 -10.46 -7.19 -13.88
CA GLU A 114 -9.76 -7.79 -15.03
C GLU A 114 -9.95 -9.32 -15.11
N VAL A 115 -10.06 -9.99 -13.94
CA VAL A 115 -10.38 -11.42 -13.87
C VAL A 115 -11.83 -11.70 -14.26
N ASN A 116 -12.78 -10.84 -13.86
CA ASN A 116 -14.21 -11.03 -14.13
C ASN A 116 -14.64 -10.62 -15.55
N THR A 117 -13.94 -9.68 -16.21
CA THR A 117 -14.21 -9.30 -17.61
C THR A 117 -13.74 -10.34 -18.63
N ARG A 118 -13.32 -11.52 -18.17
CA ARG A 118 -12.84 -12.61 -19.00
C ARG A 118 -13.99 -13.21 -19.84
N PRO A 119 -13.94 -13.17 -21.19
CA PRO A 119 -14.78 -14.04 -22.00
C PRO A 119 -14.37 -15.51 -21.74
N LYS A 120 -15.37 -16.36 -21.50
CA LYS A 120 -15.20 -17.79 -21.17
C LYS A 120 -14.47 -18.55 -22.28
#